data_AF-E4ZMW9-F1
#
_entry.id   AF-E4ZMW9-F1
#
_cell.length_a   1.000
_cell.length_b   1.000
_cell.length_c   1.000
_cell.angle_alpha   90.00
_cell.angle_beta   90.00
_cell.angle_gamma   90.00
#
_symmetry.space_group_name_H-M   'P 1'
#
loop_
_entity.id
_entity.type
_entity.pdbx_description
1 polymer ?
#
loop_
_entity_poly.entity_id
_entity_poly.type
_entity_poly.pdbx_seq_one_letter_code
_entity_poly.pdbx_strand_id
1 'polypeptide(L)'
;MATVSSVLATSSFKDTPGLTCETYKEEFELAEQLAVMNHPLGTMKLIGRGYWCKELEEIPDPPLPQALLDFIETLLIIDPDKRPVALDALRHPYLKSITAV
;
A
#
# COMPACT_ATOMS: atom_id res chain seq x y z
N MET A 1 1.02 4.15 -17.76
CA MET A 1 1.52 2.88 -17.19
C MET A 1 2.79 3.22 -16.42
N ALA A 2 2.69 3.45 -15.12
CA ALA A 2 3.87 3.67 -14.30
C ALA A 2 4.52 2.29 -14.07
N THR A 3 5.80 2.14 -14.45
CA THR A 3 6.60 0.97 -14.07
C THR A 3 6.81 0.97 -12.56
N VAL A 4 7.09 -0.18 -11.96
CA VAL A 4 7.34 -0.30 -10.51
C VAL A 4 8.51 0.61 -10.09
N SER A 5 9.51 0.80 -10.96
CA SER A 5 10.57 1.79 -10.81
C SER A 5 10.08 3.25 -10.78
N SER A 6 8.95 3.58 -11.41
CA SER A 6 8.38 4.93 -11.43
C SER A 6 7.70 5.31 -10.11
N VAL A 7 7.27 4.33 -9.29
CA VAL A 7 6.74 4.58 -7.94
C VAL A 7 7.87 5.04 -7.00
N LEU A 8 9.10 4.59 -7.25
CA LEU A 8 10.28 5.00 -6.47
C LEU A 8 10.71 6.45 -6.75
N ALA A 9 10.35 7.02 -7.91
CA ALA A 9 10.79 8.35 -8.31
C ALA A 9 9.96 9.51 -7.73
N THR A 10 8.76 9.24 -7.21
CA THR A 10 7.85 10.30 -6.71
C THR A 10 7.88 10.47 -5.19
N SER A 11 8.42 9.52 -4.44
CA SER A 11 8.60 9.68 -2.99
C SER A 11 10.07 10.01 -2.68
N SER A 12 10.27 11.06 -1.91
CA SER A 12 11.55 11.60 -1.46
C SER A 12 12.43 10.54 -0.77
N PHE A 13 13.15 9.74 -1.56
CA PHE A 13 14.00 8.63 -1.11
C PHE A 13 15.40 9.07 -0.65
N LYS A 14 15.72 10.37 -0.69
CA LYS A 14 17.12 10.83 -0.59
C LYS A 14 17.70 10.98 0.82
N ASP A 15 16.91 11.07 1.89
CA ASP A 15 17.44 11.49 3.19
C ASP A 15 16.93 10.66 4.39
N THR A 16 17.08 9.33 4.38
CA THR A 16 16.85 8.51 5.61
C THR A 16 17.99 7.51 5.86
N PRO A 17 18.75 7.63 6.96
CA PRO A 17 19.82 6.69 7.30
C PRO A 17 19.19 5.45 7.94
N GLY A 18 18.89 4.43 7.15
CA GLY A 18 18.43 3.15 7.70
C GLY A 18 17.85 2.16 6.69
N LEU A 19 17.15 2.63 5.64
CA LEU A 19 16.49 1.76 4.68
C LEU A 19 16.91 2.13 3.25
N THR A 20 17.91 1.45 2.72
CA THR A 20 18.27 1.56 1.31
C THR A 20 17.28 0.75 0.47
N CYS A 21 16.97 1.20 -0.75
CA CYS A 21 16.09 0.52 -1.72
C CYS A 21 16.58 -0.91 -2.00
N GLU A 22 17.87 -1.17 -1.79
CA GLU A 22 18.50 -2.50 -1.86
C GLU A 22 17.92 -3.51 -0.85
N THR A 23 17.37 -3.06 0.29
CA THR A 23 16.87 -3.95 1.35
C THR A 23 15.71 -4.82 0.89
N TYR A 24 14.87 -4.29 -0.01
CA TYR A 24 13.69 -4.98 -0.55
C TYR A 24 13.83 -5.35 -2.02
N LYS A 25 15.06 -5.35 -2.52
CA LYS A 25 15.31 -5.51 -3.94
C LYS A 25 14.79 -6.85 -4.46
N GLU A 26 15.01 -7.92 -3.72
CA GLU A 26 14.57 -9.26 -4.10
C GLU A 26 13.03 -9.35 -4.13
N GLU A 27 12.35 -8.71 -3.18
CA GLU A 27 10.89 -8.63 -3.13
C GLU A 27 10.32 -7.82 -4.28
N PHE A 28 10.98 -6.72 -4.66
CA PHE A 28 10.57 -5.93 -5.82
C PHE A 28 10.82 -6.67 -7.13
N GLU A 29 11.95 -7.36 -7.29
CA GLU A 29 12.24 -8.22 -8.45
C GLU A 29 11.19 -9.35 -8.56
N LEU A 30 10.83 -9.98 -7.43
CA LEU A 30 9.75 -10.95 -7.38
C LEU A 30 8.40 -10.34 -7.78
N ALA A 31 8.08 -9.14 -7.30
CA ALA A 31 6.84 -8.45 -7.65
C ALA A 31 6.76 -8.15 -9.16
N GLU A 32 7.87 -7.77 -9.80
CA GLU A 32 7.95 -7.59 -11.24
C GLU A 32 7.68 -8.89 -12.01
N GLN A 33 8.22 -10.01 -11.54
CA GLN A 33 7.94 -11.32 -12.13
C GLN A 33 6.47 -11.70 -11.97
N LEU A 34 5.90 -11.52 -10.77
CA LEU A 34 4.50 -11.82 -10.50
C LEU A 34 3.53 -10.94 -11.32
N ALA A 35 3.91 -9.70 -11.63
CA ALA A 35 3.10 -8.78 -12.43
C ALA A 35 2.83 -9.27 -13.86
N VAL A 36 3.77 -10.02 -14.44
CA VAL A 36 3.63 -10.54 -15.81
C VAL A 36 3.09 -11.97 -15.87
N MET A 37 3.08 -12.70 -14.74
CA MET A 37 2.62 -14.07 -14.67
C MET A 37 1.08 -14.18 -14.78
N ASN A 38 0.64 -15.22 -15.47
CA ASN A 38 -0.77 -15.62 -15.50
C ASN A 38 -1.03 -16.63 -14.37
N HIS A 39 -2.24 -16.63 -13.84
CA HIS A 39 -2.72 -17.60 -12.87
C HIS A 39 -2.72 -19.00 -13.50
N PRO A 40 -2.23 -20.06 -12.83
CA PRO A 40 -2.08 -21.39 -13.43
C PRO A 40 -3.42 -22.01 -13.88
N LEU A 41 -4.54 -21.54 -13.33
CA LEU A 41 -5.89 -22.00 -13.66
C LEU A 41 -6.62 -21.12 -14.70
N GLY A 42 -5.97 -20.13 -15.33
CA GLY A 42 -6.66 -19.28 -16.30
C GLY A 42 -5.81 -18.19 -16.96
N THR A 43 -6.45 -17.29 -17.69
CA THR A 43 -5.81 -16.17 -18.40
C THR A 43 -5.64 -14.91 -17.55
N MET A 44 -6.12 -14.92 -16.30
CA MET A 44 -6.02 -13.77 -15.40
C MET A 44 -4.58 -13.60 -14.90
N LYS A 45 -4.11 -12.36 -14.76
CA LYS A 45 -2.80 -12.06 -14.15
C LYS A 45 -2.81 -12.38 -12.65
N LEU A 46 -1.66 -12.82 -12.12
CA LEU A 46 -1.50 -13.01 -10.67
C LEU A 46 -1.64 -11.70 -9.91
N ILE A 47 -1.08 -10.62 -10.45
CA ILE A 47 -1.30 -9.25 -9.99
C ILE A 47 -2.05 -8.53 -11.12
N GLY A 48 -3.38 -8.53 -11.04
CA GLY A 48 -4.25 -7.92 -12.06
C GLY A 48 -4.87 -6.58 -11.66
N ARG A 49 -4.67 -6.16 -10.41
CA ARG A 49 -5.31 -5.02 -9.76
C ARG A 49 -4.27 -3.90 -9.54
N GLY A 50 -4.70 -2.65 -9.64
CA GLY A 50 -3.84 -1.47 -9.63
C GLY A 50 -3.40 -1.05 -8.23
N TYR A 51 -3.58 0.23 -7.89
CA TYR A 51 -3.32 0.74 -6.55
C TYR A 51 -4.42 0.28 -5.60
N TRP A 52 -4.05 -0.26 -4.44
CA TRP A 52 -4.99 -0.79 -3.46
C TRP A 52 -6.11 0.20 -3.08
N CYS A 53 -5.83 1.52 -3.04
CA CYS A 53 -6.87 2.52 -2.78
C CYS A 53 -8.01 2.47 -3.80
N LYS A 54 -7.68 2.44 -5.10
CA LYS A 54 -8.68 2.41 -6.17
C LYS A 54 -9.53 1.15 -6.10
N GLU A 55 -8.91 0.03 -5.75
CA GLU A 55 -9.59 -1.25 -5.62
C GLU A 55 -10.60 -1.25 -4.47
N LEU A 56 -10.26 -0.57 -3.38
CA LEU A 56 -11.14 -0.42 -2.23
C LEU A 56 -12.24 0.63 -2.48
N GLU A 57 -11.95 1.69 -3.24
CA GLU A 57 -12.95 2.69 -3.69
C GLU A 57 -14.03 2.08 -4.60
N GLU A 58 -13.68 1.07 -5.40
CA GLU A 58 -14.61 0.40 -6.32
C GLU A 58 -15.61 -0.55 -5.62
N ILE A 59 -15.51 -0.75 -4.30
CA ILE A 59 -16.43 -1.61 -3.54
C ILE A 59 -17.80 -0.92 -3.46
N PRO A 60 -18.86 -1.49 -4.08
CA PRO A 60 -20.10 -0.76 -4.31
C PRO A 60 -21.06 -0.74 -3.12
N ASP A 61 -20.98 -1.69 -2.17
CA ASP A 61 -21.94 -1.75 -1.06
C ASP A 61 -21.43 -2.54 0.17
N PRO A 62 -21.23 -1.87 1.33
CA PRO A 62 -21.21 -0.42 1.52
C PRO A 62 -19.94 0.20 0.92
N PRO A 63 -20.03 1.44 0.37
CA PRO A 63 -18.84 2.17 -0.04
C PRO A 63 -17.94 2.46 1.17
N LEU A 64 -16.64 2.31 0.98
CA LEU A 64 -15.68 2.57 2.05
C LEU A 64 -15.51 4.08 2.27
N PRO A 65 -15.59 4.57 3.53
CA PRO A 65 -15.35 5.99 3.80
C PRO A 65 -13.91 6.40 3.45
N GLN A 66 -13.74 7.60 2.90
CA GLN A 66 -12.40 8.14 2.60
C GLN A 66 -11.48 8.13 3.83
N ALA A 67 -12.01 8.48 5.01
CA ALA A 67 -11.24 8.48 6.26
C ALA A 67 -10.71 7.09 6.66
N LEU A 68 -11.37 6.00 6.22
CA LEU A 68 -10.88 4.63 6.41
C LEU A 68 -9.71 4.34 5.48
N LEU A 69 -9.80 4.76 4.21
CA LEU A 69 -8.71 4.62 3.26
C LEU A 69 -7.47 5.38 3.74
N ASP A 70 -7.64 6.64 4.17
CA ASP A 70 -6.57 7.45 4.74
C ASP A 70 -5.92 6.75 5.94
N PHE A 71 -6.73 6.12 6.81
CA PHE A 71 -6.21 5.33 7.93
C PHE A 71 -5.37 4.14 7.47
N ILE A 72 -5.87 3.34 6.53
CA ILE A 72 -5.16 2.17 6.00
C ILE A 72 -3.82 2.59 5.35
N GLU A 73 -3.79 3.74 4.67
CA GLU A 73 -2.57 4.28 4.08
C GLU A 73 -1.49 4.56 5.13
N THR A 74 -1.87 5.03 6.33
CA THR A 74 -0.91 5.20 7.44
C THR A 74 -0.35 3.88 7.96
N LEU A 75 -1.05 2.75 7.78
CA LEU A 75 -0.63 1.44 8.26
C LEU A 75 0.25 0.70 7.25
N LEU A 76 -0.06 0.82 5.95
CA LEU A 76 0.60 0.11 4.86
C LEU A 76 1.87 0.84 4.37
N ILE A 77 2.65 1.39 5.30
CA ILE A 77 3.95 2.00 5.00
C ILE A 77 4.99 0.89 4.86
N ILE A 78 5.70 0.87 3.72
CA ILE A 78 6.75 -0.12 3.40
C ILE A 78 7.91 -0.03 4.41
N ASP A 79 8.34 1.19 4.69
CA ASP A 79 9.40 1.49 5.64
C ASP A 79 8.89 1.27 7.08
N PRO A 80 9.42 0.26 7.81
CA PRO A 80 8.94 -0.06 9.16
C PRO A 80 9.25 1.06 10.17
N ASP A 81 10.29 1.85 9.96
CA ASP A 81 10.68 2.93 10.88
C ASP A 81 9.75 4.14 10.73
N LYS A 82 9.11 4.29 9.56
CA LYS A 82 8.09 5.31 9.29
C LYS A 82 6.68 4.84 9.63
N ARG A 83 6.48 3.54 9.87
CA ARG A 83 5.18 2.99 10.23
C ARG A 83 4.81 3.43 11.65
N PRO A 84 3.58 3.96 11.87
CA PRO A 84 3.15 4.37 13.19
C PRO A 84 3.08 3.16 14.12
N VAL A 85 3.49 3.36 15.38
CA VAL A 85 3.24 2.39 16.44
C VAL A 85 1.74 2.33 16.75
N ALA A 86 1.29 1.21 17.32
CA ALA A 86 -0.13 0.98 17.57
C ALA A 86 -0.82 2.11 18.35
N LEU A 87 -0.14 2.71 19.33
CA LEU A 87 -0.69 3.82 20.11
C LEU A 87 -0.99 5.06 19.25
N ASP A 88 -0.13 5.37 18.29
CA ASP A 88 -0.31 6.52 17.40
C ASP A 88 -1.35 6.23 16.31
N ALA A 89 -1.38 5.00 15.80
CA ALA A 89 -2.45 4.55 14.90
C ALA A 89 -3.84 4.66 15.56
N LEU A 90 -3.96 4.29 16.84
CA LEU A 90 -5.22 4.43 17.60
C LEU A 90 -5.68 5.89 17.77
N ARG A 91 -4.79 6.86 17.62
CA ARG A 91 -5.13 8.30 17.69
C ARG A 91 -5.64 8.86 16.37
N HIS A 92 -5.70 8.06 15.30
CA HIS A 92 -6.15 8.49 13.98
C HIS A 92 -7.60 9.00 14.00
N PRO A 93 -7.95 10.08 13.27
CA PRO A 93 -9.31 10.66 13.26
C PRO A 93 -10.43 9.67 12.96
N TYR A 94 -10.17 8.71 12.06
CA TYR A 94 -11.14 7.66 11.70
C TYR A 94 -11.63 6.83 12.91
N LEU A 95 -10.72 6.48 13.83
CA LEU A 95 -11.08 5.69 15.02
C LEU A 95 -11.76 6.54 16.09
N LYS A 96 -11.43 7.83 16.15
CA LYS A 96 -12.10 8.78 17.05
C LYS A 96 -13.57 8.98 16.68
N SER A 97 -13.91 8.96 15.38
CA SER A 97 -15.31 9.06 14.94
C SER A 97 -16.17 7.84 15.30
N ILE A 98 -15.55 6.68 15.57
CA ILE A 98 -16.25 5.45 15.97
C ILE A 98 -16.58 5.47 17.48
N THR A 99 -15.88 6.29 18.27
CA THR A 99 -15.99 6.31 19.74
C THR A 99 -17.04 7.32 20.25
N ALA A 100 -18.11 7.55 19.50
CA ALA A 100 -19.29 8.28 19.97
C ALA A 100 -20.35 7.27 20.44
N VAL A 101 -20.13 6.69 21.62
CA VAL A 101 -21.10 5.85 22.36
C VAL A 101 -21.16 6.35 23.79
#